data_AF-A0A8S9HZ91-F1
#
_entry.id   AF-A0A8S9HZ91-F1
#
_cell.length_a   1.000
_cell.length_b   1.000
_cell.length_c   1.000
_cell.angle_alpha   90.00
_cell.angle_beta   90.00
_cell.angle_gamma   90.00
#
_symmetry.space_group_name_H-M   'P 1'
#
loop_
_entity.id
_entity.type
_entity.pdbx_description
1 polymer ?
#
loop_
_entity_poly.entity_id
_entity_poly.type
_entity_poly.pdbx_seq_one_letter_code
_entity_poly.pdbx_strand_id
1 'polypeptide(L)' 'MYKEQKIAIVAKHEEDIEVNRIQAKLELLDELIKLSALKSEKEKLEADLRLAQAKEADVKVPNIDWFKLGEPKMYD' A
#
# COMPACT_ATOMS: atom_id res chain seq x y z
N MET A 1 18.75 -10.68 5.03
CA MET A 1 18.15 -10.67 3.69
C MET A 1 16.71 -11.20 3.64
N TYR A 2 16.42 -12.51 3.74
CA TYR A 2 15.03 -13.01 3.63
C TYR A 2 14.08 -12.49 4.73
N LYS A 3 14.56 -12.40 5.97
CA LYS A 3 13.78 -11.86 7.11
C LYS A 3 13.43 -10.39 6.94
N GLU A 4 14.39 -9.57 6.50
CA GLU A 4 14.19 -8.13 6.27
C GLU A 4 13.24 -7.87 5.09
N GLN A 5 13.34 -8.68 4.04
CA GLN A 5 12.42 -8.61 2.90
C GLN A 5 11.00 -8.96 3.32
N LYS A 6 10.82 -10.05 4.11
CA LYS A 6 9.49 -10.42 4.62
C LYS A 6 8.87 -9.29 5.44
N ILE A 7 9.66 -8.62 6.30
CA ILE A 7 9.20 -7.46 7.08
C ILE A 7 8.79 -6.31 6.16
N ALA A 8 9.61 -5.99 5.15
CA ALA A 8 9.31 -4.92 4.20
C ALA A 8 8.06 -5.20 3.35
N ILE A 9 7.85 -6.45 2.93
CA ILE A 9 6.64 -6.88 2.20
C ILE A 9 5.40 -6.73 3.08
N VAL A 10 5.49 -7.15 4.36
CA VAL A 10 4.36 -7.01 5.30
C VAL A 10 4.03 -5.54 5.52
N ALA A 11 5.04 -4.69 5.76
CA ALA A 11 4.84 -3.25 5.93
C ALA A 11 4.22 -2.60 4.69
N LYS A 12 4.64 -3.00 3.49
CA LYS A 12 4.05 -2.52 2.23
C LYS A 12 2.58 -2.93 2.11
N HIS A 13 2.29 -4.18 2.44
CA HIS A 13 0.92 -4.69 2.40
C HIS A 13 -0.02 -4.00 3.41
N GLU A 14 0.48 -3.60 4.58
CA GLU A 14 -0.30 -2.84 5.56
C GLU A 14 -0.70 -1.46 5.02
N GLU A 15 0.20 -0.76 4.35
CA GLU A 15 -0.12 0.52 3.70
C GLU A 15 -1.08 0.32 2.50
N ASP A 16 -0.89 -0.73 1.69
CA ASP A 16 -1.80 -1.06 0.58
C ASP A 16 -3.24 -1.31 1.09
N ILE A 17 -3.40 -1.98 2.23
CA ILE A 17 -4.70 -2.21 2.86
C ILE A 17 -5.37 -0.88 3.23
N GLU A 18 -4.62 0.08 3.78
CA GLU A 18 -5.18 1.37 4.18
C GLU A 18 -5.61 2.20 2.96
N VAL A 19 -4.81 2.22 1.90
CA VAL A 19 -5.17 2.88 0.62
C VAL A 19 -6.47 2.28 0.05
N ASN A 20 -6.53 0.94 -0.04
CA ASN A 20 -7.71 0.24 -0.54
C ASN A 20 -8.95 0.53 0.31
N ARG A 21 -8.79 0.60 1.64
CA ARG A 21 -9.90 0.92 2.56
C ARG A 21 -10.46 2.32 2.32
N ILE A 22 -9.60 3.32 2.08
CA ILE A 22 -10.04 4.69 1.81
C ILE A 22 -10.70 4.79 0.43
N GLN A 23 -10.15 4.12 -0.58
CA GLN A 23 -10.77 4.05 -1.92
C GLN A 23 -12.16 3.42 -1.87
N ALA A 24 -12.35 2.30 -1.18
CA ALA A 24 -13.65 1.67 -1.05
C ALA A 24 -14.69 2.58 -0.35
N LYS A 25 -14.27 3.41 0.61
CA LYS A 25 -15.15 4.41 1.24
C LYS A 25 -15.54 5.52 0.27
N LEU A 26 -14.61 5.96 -0.58
CA LEU A 26 -14.87 6.97 -1.61
C LEU A 26 -15.84 6.44 -2.67
N GLU A 27 -15.67 5.20 -3.13
CA GLU A 27 -16.59 4.55 -4.06
C GLU A 27 -18.00 4.46 -3.48
N LEU A 28 -18.12 4.00 -2.23
CA LEU A 28 -19.41 3.96 -1.54
C LEU A 28 -20.03 5.36 -1.41
N LEU A 29 -19.23 6.37 -1.10
CA LEU A 29 -19.71 7.75 -1.06
C LEU A 29 -20.19 8.21 -2.43
N ASP A 30 -19.49 7.90 -3.51
CA ASP A 30 -19.90 8.27 -4.87
C ASP A 30 -21.22 7.63 -5.29
N GLU A 31 -21.50 6.40 -4.84
CA GLU A 31 -22.81 5.77 -5.01
C GLU A 31 -23.91 6.46 -4.18
N LEU A 32 -23.56 7.00 -3.01
CA LEU A 32 -24.47 7.64 -2.07
C LEU A 32 -24.64 9.17 -2.29
N ILE A 33 -23.79 9.82 -3.07
CA ILE A 33 -23.79 11.27 -3.35
C ILE A 33 -24.93 11.64 -4.32
N LYS A 34 -26.15 11.51 -3.81
CA LYS A 34 -27.26 12.44 -4.12
C LYS A 34 -27.46 13.48 -3.01
N LEU A 35 -26.76 13.31 -1.88
CA LEU A 35 -26.89 14.15 -0.70
C LEU A 35 -25.70 15.14 -0.61
N SER A 36 -25.99 16.42 -0.77
CA SER A 36 -25.01 17.52 -0.59
C SER A 36 -24.30 17.51 0.76
N ALA A 37 -24.88 16.85 1.77
CA ALA A 37 -24.34 16.70 3.11
C ALA A 37 -23.04 15.87 3.19
N LEU A 38 -22.71 15.07 2.17
CA LEU A 38 -21.53 14.19 2.19
C LEU A 38 -20.31 14.79 1.47
N LYS A 39 -20.42 15.99 0.89
CA LYS A 39 -19.36 16.60 0.10
C LYS A 39 -18.08 16.85 0.90
N SER A 40 -18.20 17.37 2.12
CA SER A 40 -17.05 17.64 2.99
C SER A 40 -16.35 16.37 3.45
N GLU A 41 -17.11 15.30 3.72
CA GLU A 41 -16.54 14.00 4.10
C GLU A 41 -15.77 13.37 2.92
N LYS A 42 -16.31 13.50 1.70
CA LYS A 42 -15.60 13.08 0.48
C LYS A 42 -14.29 13.84 0.30
N GLU A 43 -14.31 15.18 0.39
CA GLU A 43 -13.10 16.01 0.26
C GLU A 43 -12.03 15.63 1.29
N LYS A 44 -12.44 15.31 2.52
CA LYS A 44 -11.54 14.83 3.57
C LYS A 44 -10.93 13.47 3.22
N LEU A 45 -11.75 12.50 2.79
CA LEU A 45 -11.27 11.17 2.40
C LEU A 45 -10.34 11.22 1.18
N GLU A 46 -10.55 12.13 0.24
CA GLU A 46 -9.62 12.34 -0.88
C GLU A 46 -8.26 12.89 -0.41
N ALA A 47 -8.24 13.77 0.60
CA ALA A 47 -7.00 14.25 1.20
C ALA A 47 -6.27 13.12 1.95
N ASP A 48 -7.02 12.32 2.73
CA ASP A 48 -6.50 11.16 3.44
C ASP A 48 -5.94 10.11 2.47
N LEU A 49 -6.60 9.90 1.31
CA LEU A 49 -6.12 9.00 0.26
C LEU A 49 -4.76 9.44 -0.28
N ARG A 50 -4.57 10.74 -0.57
CA ARG A 50 -3.28 11.27 -1.07
C ARG A 50 -2.16 11.06 -0.04
N LEU A 51 -2.47 11.25 1.25
CA LEU A 51 -1.53 11.00 2.34
C LEU A 51 -1.18 9.51 2.46
N ALA A 52 -2.17 8.62 2.36
CA ALA A 52 -1.95 7.18 2.42
C ALA A 52 -1.10 6.69 1.23
N GLN A 53 -1.40 7.14 0.01
CA GLN A 53 -0.61 6.81 -1.19
C GLN A 53 0.84 7.31 -1.09
N ALA A 54 1.07 8.49 -0.50
CA ALA A 54 2.41 8.99 -0.27
C ALA A 54 3.20 8.09 0.70
N LYS A 55 2.57 7.68 1.81
CA LYS A 55 3.19 6.74 2.77
C LYS A 55 3.49 5.39 2.13
N GLU A 56 2.52 4.86 1.38
CA GLU A 56 2.65 3.60 0.65
C GLU A 56 3.81 3.63 -0.35
N ALA A 57 3.99 4.76 -1.06
CA ALA A 57 5.09 4.97 -1.99
C ALA A 57 6.46 5.08 -1.30
N ASP A 58 6.51 5.58 -0.06
CA ASP A 58 7.73 5.68 0.73
C ASP A 58 8.20 4.34 1.31
N VAL A 59 7.32 3.32 1.35
CA VAL A 59 7.71 1.97 1.80
C VAL A 59 8.58 1.28 0.75
N LYS A 60 9.89 1.28 1.00
CA LYS A 60 10.87 0.58 0.17
C LYS A 60 10.86 -0.92 0.45
N VAL A 61 10.45 -1.70 -0.55
CA VAL A 61 10.67 -3.15 -0.55
C VAL A 61 11.99 -3.47 -1.25
N PRO A 62 12.98 -4.06 -0.57
CA PRO A 62 14.24 -4.44 -1.20
C PRO A 62 14.00 -5.44 -2.34
N ASN A 63 14.48 -5.11 -3.55
CA ASN A 63 14.44 -6.04 -4.67
C ASN A 63 15.52 -7.11 -4.47
N ILE A 64 15.10 -8.37 -4.32
CA ILE A 64 16.04 -9.48 -4.19
C ILE A 64 16.35 -10.03 -5.58
N ASP A 65 17.65 -10.09 -5.87
CA ASP A 65 18.18 -10.82 -7.02
C ASP A 65 18.20 -12.33 -6.70
N TRP A 66 17.17 -13.04 -7.16
CA TRP A 66 17.03 -14.48 -6.95
C TRP A 66 18.14 -15.30 -7.63
N PHE A 67 18.80 -14.78 -8.67
CA PHE A 67 19.94 -15.46 -9.30
C PHE A 67 21.15 -15.53 -8.37
N LYS A 68 21.38 -14.49 -7.55
CA LYS A 68 22.46 -14.48 -6.54
C LYS A 68 22.20 -15.39 -5.34
N LEU A 69 20.96 -15.79 -5.12
CA LEU A 69 20.57 -16.72 -4.05
C LEU A 69 20.69 -18.19 -4.47
N GLY A 70 20.86 -18.46 -5.77
CA GLY A 70 20.76 -19.77 -6.38
C GLY A 70 22.07 -20.39 -6.86
N GLU A 71 23.24 -19.79 -6.62
CA GLU A 71 24.50 -20.50 -6.86
C GLU A 71 24.73 -21.51 -5.73
N PRO A 72 24.56 -22.83 -5.97
CA PRO A 72 25.04 -23.81 -5.00
C PRO A 72 26.55 -23.59 -4.88
N LYS A 73 27.04 -23.31 -3.67
CA LYS A 73 28.45 -23.49 -3.36
C LYS A 73 28.75 -24.98 -3.53
N MET A 74 29.15 -25.35 -4.73
CA MET A 74 29.83 -26.61 -4.98
C MET A 74 31.18 -26.45 -4.26
N TYR A 75 31.26 -26.96 -3.04
CA TYR A 75 32.55 -27.13 -2.39
C TYR A 75 33.28 -28.23 -3.17
N ASP A 76 34.48 -27.91 -3.70
CA ASP A 76 35.38 -28.88 -4.32
C ASP A 76 35.75 -30.02 -3.35
#